data_AF-A0A963DQU2-F1
#
_entry.id   AF-A0A963DQU2-F1
#
_cell.length_a   1.000
_cell.length_b   1.000
_cell.length_c   1.000
_cell.angle_alpha   90.00
_cell.angle_beta   90.00
_cell.angle_gamma   90.00
#
_symmetry.space_group_name_H-M   'P 1'
#
loop_
_entity.id
_entity.type
_entity.pdbx_description
1 polymer ?
#
loop_
_entity_poly.entity_id
_entity_poly.type
_entity_poly.pdbx_seq_one_letter_code
_entity_poly.pdbx_strand_id
1 'polypeptide(L)'
;MEVEPARSCAADVAARGRRPGDRLADASRQFRLDLPVPARRRLQSAGDRLRPHADNRQHADDLPLRRTGARRAGAGTGPLHPRRDAGLDAVLRGHGDAVADPVLRRPDQLVVGVRQPGDAIVDRPHVPCRIHRPSPPAERVPHRPDRIHPRRDRAPDAPARRRTAGPQPGRPLGVDTVSALPLLAHPSADSIVAWRRGQAITRSQFVAHARRLADAFPSGRHYLALCQDRYHFAVCLAAGLISGRTGLMPSTFNAAVATQLTGFAADCFVVTDGDDAPHGLSALRMPGLPVGERHDDVPAIATDQTVAWVFTSGSTGAPVPHCKTWGKLVENVRGEAAELELGESVAILGTVPPQHMYGLESTVLLALQSAGALVAERPFFPAEVSAVLAALPRPRMLVTTPFHLGNLLAADPAPPVADLLLSATAPLDPALAERAEQAFACPLLEIYGSTETSQLATRRTTGGDTWRLFPGIALARQDDAWWASGGHVEQPMPLADIVESLDARRFRLIGRNADLVNVAGKRSSLAYLTRQLQAIEGVDDGAFFLPEDDSQLGRPAALAVAPGLSAAELTAALRRRIDPVFLPRPLILLTALPRNATGKLPRDACQALYRQHLGEPRR
;
A
#
# COMPACT_ATOMS: atom_id res chain seq x y z
N MET A 1 -56.36 -2.61 -51.99
CA MET A 1 -57.51 -3.52 -51.83
C MET A 1 -57.29 -4.24 -50.52
N GLU A 2 -57.83 -3.64 -49.47
CA GLU A 2 -59.06 -4.09 -48.81
C GLU A 2 -58.69 -5.19 -47.81
N VAL A 3 -58.53 -4.80 -46.54
CA VAL A 3 -59.57 -4.84 -45.50
C VAL A 3 -59.58 -6.24 -44.87
N GLU A 4 -58.96 -6.32 -43.68
CA GLU A 4 -59.55 -6.74 -42.39
C GLU A 4 -60.87 -7.57 -42.38
N PRO A 5 -61.33 -8.14 -41.24
CA PRO A 5 -60.71 -8.24 -39.91
C PRO A 5 -60.96 -9.56 -39.15
N ALA A 6 -60.24 -9.67 -38.03
CA ALA A 6 -60.68 -10.04 -36.68
C ALA A 6 -61.82 -11.05 -36.45
N ARG A 7 -61.58 -11.96 -35.50
CA ARG A 7 -62.07 -11.89 -34.10
C ARG A 7 -61.68 -13.19 -33.38
N SER A 8 -60.88 -13.08 -32.31
CA SER A 8 -61.37 -13.14 -30.93
C SER A 8 -62.02 -14.48 -30.57
N CYS A 9 -61.36 -15.26 -29.70
CA CYS A 9 -61.85 -15.35 -28.32
C CYS A 9 -60.79 -16.00 -27.41
N ALA A 10 -60.54 -15.33 -26.29
CA ALA A 10 -59.82 -15.87 -25.15
C ALA A 10 -60.64 -16.95 -24.44
N ALA A 11 -59.96 -17.90 -23.82
CA ALA A 11 -60.03 -18.16 -22.37
C ALA A 11 -59.33 -19.48 -22.02
N ASP A 12 -58.37 -19.33 -21.12
CA ASP A 12 -57.96 -20.23 -20.04
C ASP A 12 -58.80 -21.49 -19.82
N VAL A 13 -58.13 -22.62 -19.58
CA VAL A 13 -58.15 -23.29 -18.26
C VAL A 13 -56.96 -24.25 -18.16
N ALA A 14 -56.24 -24.09 -17.05
CA ALA A 14 -55.16 -24.93 -16.59
C ALA A 14 -55.61 -26.35 -16.21
N ALA A 15 -54.69 -27.31 -16.36
CA ALA A 15 -54.12 -28.08 -15.25
C ALA A 15 -53.96 -29.59 -15.53
N ARG A 16 -52.89 -30.13 -14.91
CA ARG A 16 -52.59 -31.56 -14.65
C ARG A 16 -52.06 -32.30 -15.88
N GLY A 17 -50.91 -32.95 -15.87
CA GLY A 17 -50.08 -33.46 -14.79
C GLY A 17 -49.44 -34.76 -15.28
N ARG A 18 -48.39 -35.21 -14.57
CA ARG A 18 -47.70 -36.52 -14.67
C ARG A 18 -46.48 -36.59 -15.61
N ARG A 19 -45.31 -36.61 -14.96
CA ARG A 19 -44.21 -37.54 -15.29
C ARG A 19 -44.57 -38.93 -14.75
N PRO A 20 -44.09 -40.01 -15.39
CA PRO A 20 -42.98 -40.82 -14.83
C PRO A 20 -41.93 -41.14 -15.92
N GLY A 21 -40.62 -41.21 -15.64
CA GLY A 21 -39.91 -42.35 -15.00
C GLY A 21 -39.67 -43.45 -16.05
N ASP A 22 -38.53 -44.10 -16.25
CA ASP A 22 -37.23 -44.16 -15.57
C ASP A 22 -36.35 -45.09 -16.46
N ARG A 23 -35.01 -44.90 -16.48
CA ARG A 23 -33.96 -45.93 -16.78
C ARG A 23 -33.85 -46.46 -18.24
N LEU A 24 -32.69 -46.77 -18.85
CA LEU A 24 -31.38 -47.27 -18.38
C LEU A 24 -30.32 -47.17 -19.52
N ALA A 25 -29.05 -47.04 -19.11
CA ALA A 25 -27.79 -47.58 -19.70
C ALA A 25 -27.25 -47.14 -21.10
N ASP A 26 -26.12 -46.42 -21.02
CA ASP A 26 -24.76 -46.83 -21.49
C ASP A 26 -24.52 -47.18 -22.98
N ALA A 27 -23.75 -46.32 -23.66
CA ALA A 27 -22.76 -46.72 -24.67
C ALA A 27 -21.82 -45.55 -24.99
N SER A 28 -20.57 -45.74 -24.60
CA SER A 28 -19.39 -44.93 -24.86
C SER A 28 -18.91 -45.07 -26.31
N ARG A 29 -18.52 -43.97 -26.98
CA ARG A 29 -17.55 -43.99 -28.07
C ARG A 29 -16.62 -42.78 -28.04
N GLN A 30 -15.33 -43.11 -28.10
CA GLN A 30 -14.14 -42.28 -28.00
C GLN A 30 -13.87 -41.47 -29.27
N PHE A 31 -13.21 -40.32 -29.12
CA PHE A 31 -12.26 -39.79 -30.10
C PHE A 31 -10.87 -39.75 -29.47
N ARG A 32 -9.93 -40.50 -30.06
CA ARG A 32 -8.48 -40.51 -29.76
C ARG A 32 -7.78 -39.55 -30.72
N LEU A 33 -6.78 -38.83 -30.21
CA LEU A 33 -5.69 -38.25 -31.00
C LEU A 33 -4.37 -38.72 -30.40
N ASP A 34 -3.59 -39.45 -31.22
CA ASP A 34 -2.30 -40.05 -30.89
C ASP A 34 -1.16 -39.02 -30.95
N LEU A 35 -0.25 -39.07 -29.98
CA LEU A 35 1.11 -38.49 -30.09
C LEU A 35 2.15 -39.50 -29.54
N PRO A 36 3.32 -39.64 -30.18
CA PRO A 36 4.25 -40.76 -29.94
C PRO A 36 5.26 -40.49 -28.82
N VAL A 37 5.61 -41.56 -28.10
CA VAL A 37 6.71 -41.64 -27.11
C VAL A 37 7.93 -42.30 -27.77
N PRO A 38 9.18 -41.83 -27.54
CA PRO A 38 10.36 -42.63 -27.78
C PRO A 38 11.00 -43.20 -26.51
N ALA A 39 11.56 -44.39 -26.68
CA ALA A 39 11.97 -45.35 -25.67
C ALA A 39 13.38 -45.13 -25.07
N ARG A 40 13.57 -45.71 -23.87
CA ARG A 40 14.86 -45.90 -23.21
C ARG A 40 15.73 -46.96 -23.92
N ARG A 41 17.04 -46.71 -24.04
CA ARG A 41 18.07 -47.77 -24.14
C ARG A 41 19.26 -47.46 -23.22
N ARG A 42 19.70 -48.52 -22.51
CA ARG A 42 20.95 -48.61 -21.74
C ARG A 42 22.15 -48.89 -22.67
N LEU A 43 23.36 -48.59 -22.20
CA LEU A 43 24.63 -49.38 -22.26
C LEU A 43 25.80 -48.46 -21.88
N GLN A 44 26.50 -48.72 -20.76
CA GLN A 44 27.75 -49.48 -20.57
C GLN A 44 29.05 -48.64 -20.67
N SER A 45 29.96 -48.99 -19.77
CA SER A 45 31.23 -48.36 -19.38
C SER A 45 32.39 -48.55 -20.36
N ALA A 46 33.33 -47.60 -20.39
CA ALA A 46 34.77 -47.85 -20.55
C ALA A 46 35.56 -46.62 -20.08
N GLY A 47 36.63 -46.84 -19.30
CA GLY A 47 37.52 -45.78 -18.82
C GLY A 47 38.70 -45.52 -19.75
N ASP A 48 39.44 -44.44 -19.50
CA ASP A 48 40.90 -44.52 -19.35
C ASP A 48 41.54 -43.23 -18.82
N ARG A 49 42.72 -43.41 -18.24
CA ARG A 49 43.57 -42.48 -17.48
C ARG A 49 44.31 -41.49 -18.40
N LEU A 50 44.74 -40.33 -17.85
CA LEU A 50 46.15 -39.90 -17.73
C LEU A 50 46.35 -38.48 -17.13
N ARG A 51 47.56 -38.26 -16.63
CA ARG A 51 48.06 -37.28 -15.64
C ARG A 51 48.48 -35.89 -16.21
N PRO A 52 48.76 -34.88 -15.34
CA PRO A 52 49.06 -33.50 -15.74
C PRO A 52 50.57 -33.18 -15.85
N HIS A 53 50.90 -32.18 -16.69
CA HIS A 53 52.16 -31.41 -16.70
C HIS A 53 51.78 -29.97 -16.26
N ALA A 54 52.21 -29.47 -15.11
CA ALA A 54 53.53 -28.92 -14.75
C ALA A 54 53.82 -27.58 -15.42
N ASP A 55 53.77 -26.51 -14.63
CA ASP A 55 54.32 -25.20 -14.97
C ASP A 55 55.16 -24.66 -13.81
N ASN A 56 56.27 -24.01 -14.16
CA ASN A 56 57.43 -23.76 -13.31
C ASN A 56 57.82 -22.27 -13.44
N ARG A 57 58.04 -21.60 -12.28
CA ARG A 57 58.95 -20.44 -12.07
C ARG A 57 58.54 -19.08 -12.69
N GLN A 58 58.86 -17.89 -12.15
CA GLN A 58 59.74 -17.44 -11.06
C GLN A 58 59.55 -15.93 -10.77
N HIS A 59 59.88 -15.54 -9.52
CA HIS A 59 60.51 -14.28 -9.02
C HIS A 59 59.84 -12.90 -9.21
N ALA A 60 59.51 -12.18 -8.12
CA ALA A 60 60.37 -11.32 -7.24
C ALA A 60 60.52 -9.90 -7.84
N ASP A 61 60.51 -8.75 -7.17
CA ASP A 61 60.66 -8.32 -5.78
C ASP A 61 60.03 -6.91 -5.62
N ASP A 62 60.08 -6.39 -4.39
CA ASP A 62 60.18 -4.96 -3.98
C ASP A 62 59.02 -4.27 -3.21
N LEU A 63 59.22 -4.33 -1.88
CA LEU A 63 58.80 -3.47 -0.76
C LEU A 63 59.47 -2.06 -0.84
N PRO A 64 59.39 -1.13 0.17
CA PRO A 64 58.61 -1.08 1.44
C PRO A 64 58.00 0.33 1.74
N LEU A 65 57.46 0.48 2.97
CA LEU A 65 57.47 1.63 3.92
C LEU A 65 56.04 1.90 4.44
N ARG A 66 55.72 2.10 5.72
CA ARG A 66 56.46 2.24 6.99
C ARG A 66 55.46 2.03 8.14
N ARG A 67 55.91 1.43 9.24
CA ARG A 67 55.21 1.38 10.54
C ARG A 67 55.60 2.56 11.42
N THR A 68 54.63 3.10 12.14
CA THR A 68 54.70 3.69 13.49
C THR A 68 53.31 3.44 14.10
N GLY A 69 53.06 3.13 15.37
CA GLY A 69 53.86 3.01 16.58
C GLY A 69 52.89 3.11 17.77
N ALA A 70 52.64 1.97 18.43
CA ALA A 70 52.19 1.74 19.82
C ALA A 70 51.32 2.76 20.60
N ARG A 71 50.26 2.24 21.27
CA ARG A 71 50.19 2.21 22.75
C ARG A 71 49.18 1.16 23.29
N ARG A 72 49.70 0.40 24.26
CA ARG A 72 49.11 -0.54 25.26
C ARG A 72 48.05 0.14 26.14
N ALA A 73 47.20 -0.50 26.97
CA ALA A 73 46.79 -1.88 27.29
C ALA A 73 45.66 -1.75 28.36
N GLY A 74 44.84 -2.79 28.56
CA GLY A 74 44.08 -2.93 29.81
C GLY A 74 42.93 -3.96 29.79
N ALA A 75 43.21 -5.16 30.34
CA ALA A 75 42.32 -6.17 30.94
C ALA A 75 41.23 -6.83 30.06
N GLY A 76 40.92 -8.13 30.11
CA GLY A 76 41.37 -9.24 30.94
C GLY A 76 40.40 -10.43 30.74
N THR A 77 40.97 -11.64 30.60
CA THR A 77 40.41 -12.99 30.92
C THR A 77 39.15 -13.51 30.18
N GLY A 78 39.34 -14.52 29.32
CA GLY A 78 38.30 -15.43 28.77
C GLY A 78 37.90 -16.55 29.76
N PRO A 79 37.46 -17.77 29.32
CA PRO A 79 37.28 -18.28 27.96
C PRO A 79 35.91 -18.98 27.70
N LEU A 80 35.49 -19.09 26.44
CA LEU A 80 34.49 -20.09 26.03
C LEU A 80 34.86 -20.72 24.68
N HIS A 81 35.28 -21.97 24.75
CA HIS A 81 35.22 -22.98 23.70
C HIS A 81 35.09 -24.33 24.43
N PRO A 82 34.34 -25.32 23.89
CA PRO A 82 34.85 -25.96 22.68
C PRO A 82 33.84 -26.55 21.68
N ARG A 83 34.43 -26.83 20.51
CA ARG A 83 34.13 -27.86 19.49
C ARG A 83 33.22 -27.50 18.30
N ARG A 84 33.91 -27.42 17.16
CA ARG A 84 33.47 -27.61 15.78
C ARG A 84 32.87 -29.01 15.58
N ASP A 85 31.88 -29.10 14.70
CA ASP A 85 31.79 -30.20 13.75
C ASP A 85 31.44 -29.67 12.35
N ALA A 86 32.04 -30.32 11.36
CA ALA A 86 32.18 -29.88 9.98
C ALA A 86 31.00 -30.33 9.11
N GLY A 87 30.57 -29.48 8.18
CA GLY A 87 29.55 -29.85 7.20
C GLY A 87 29.16 -28.80 6.17
N LEU A 88 29.99 -27.79 5.90
CA LEU A 88 29.65 -26.73 4.95
C LEU A 88 30.84 -26.34 4.07
N ASP A 89 31.22 -27.23 3.15
CA ASP A 89 32.16 -26.89 2.07
C ASP A 89 31.93 -27.72 0.78
N ALA A 90 30.67 -28.11 0.51
CA ALA A 90 30.35 -28.93 -0.66
C ALA A 90 28.99 -28.60 -1.31
N VAL A 91 28.71 -27.33 -1.64
CA VAL A 91 27.64 -26.99 -2.63
C VAL A 91 28.06 -25.84 -3.57
N LEU A 92 29.31 -25.38 -3.51
CA LEU A 92 29.80 -24.33 -4.41
C LEU A 92 31.00 -24.83 -5.22
N ARG A 93 30.72 -25.63 -6.26
CA ARG A 93 31.39 -25.66 -7.58
C ARG A 93 30.97 -26.92 -8.35
N GLY A 94 30.31 -26.73 -9.49
CA GLY A 94 29.94 -27.81 -10.41
C GLY A 94 29.25 -27.29 -11.67
N HIS A 95 30.07 -26.67 -12.53
CA HIS A 95 29.97 -26.47 -13.99
C HIS A 95 28.63 -26.34 -14.72
N GLY A 96 28.55 -25.28 -15.53
CA GLY A 96 27.70 -25.21 -16.72
C GLY A 96 28.26 -26.02 -17.89
N ASP A 97 27.35 -26.48 -18.75
CA ASP A 97 27.31 -26.18 -20.18
C ASP A 97 26.13 -26.93 -20.82
N ALA A 98 25.22 -26.18 -21.44
CA ALA A 98 24.43 -26.56 -22.62
C ALA A 98 23.48 -25.39 -22.96
N VAL A 99 23.93 -24.53 -23.86
CA VAL A 99 23.10 -23.54 -24.55
C VAL A 99 22.17 -24.29 -25.51
N ALA A 100 20.86 -24.11 -25.35
CA ALA A 100 19.87 -24.46 -26.36
C ALA A 100 19.19 -23.16 -26.82
N ASP A 101 19.31 -22.87 -28.11
CA ASP A 101 18.68 -21.76 -28.82
C ASP A 101 17.16 -21.68 -28.56
N PRO A 102 16.61 -20.53 -28.18
CA PRO A 102 15.19 -20.28 -28.35
C PRO A 102 14.94 -19.69 -29.75
N VAL A 103 14.37 -20.52 -30.62
CA VAL A 103 13.70 -20.12 -31.86
C VAL A 103 12.68 -19.02 -31.55
N LEU A 104 12.86 -17.83 -32.14
CA LEU A 104 11.87 -16.76 -32.16
C LEU A 104 10.56 -17.29 -32.80
N ARG A 105 9.52 -17.52 -31.99
CA ARG A 105 8.14 -17.53 -32.48
C ARG A 105 7.53 -16.15 -32.26
N ARG A 106 7.17 -15.49 -33.36
CA ARG A 106 6.38 -14.25 -33.36
C ARG A 106 5.01 -14.53 -32.73
N PRO A 107 4.45 -13.63 -31.89
CA PRO A 107 3.10 -13.79 -31.39
C PRO A 107 2.08 -13.41 -32.46
N ASP A 108 1.19 -14.36 -32.79
CA ASP A 108 -0.03 -14.07 -33.52
C ASP A 108 -0.90 -13.12 -32.69
N GLN A 109 -1.35 -12.04 -33.33
CA GLN A 109 -2.17 -10.99 -32.73
C GLN A 109 -3.51 -11.57 -32.26
N LEU A 110 -3.76 -11.50 -30.95
CA LEU A 110 -5.12 -11.68 -30.41
C LEU A 110 -5.87 -10.35 -30.56
N VAL A 111 -6.66 -10.22 -31.63
CA VAL A 111 -7.62 -9.13 -31.81
C VAL A 111 -8.80 -9.40 -30.87
N VAL A 112 -8.89 -8.66 -29.77
CA VAL A 112 -10.10 -8.64 -28.93
C VAL A 112 -11.12 -7.72 -29.61
N GLY A 113 -12.06 -8.30 -30.35
CA GLY A 113 -13.22 -7.59 -30.87
C GLY A 113 -14.20 -7.29 -29.73
N VAL A 114 -14.32 -6.03 -29.33
CA VAL A 114 -15.39 -5.56 -28.44
C VAL A 114 -16.67 -5.42 -29.26
N ARG A 115 -17.66 -6.29 -28.97
CA ARG A 115 -19.00 -6.20 -29.56
C ARG A 115 -19.77 -5.11 -28.80
N GLN A 116 -19.98 -3.96 -29.43
CA GLN A 116 -20.91 -2.96 -28.90
C GLN A 116 -22.35 -3.50 -28.99
N PRO A 117 -23.16 -3.49 -27.91
CA PRO A 117 -24.60 -3.69 -28.02
C PRO A 117 -25.22 -2.46 -28.69
N GLY A 118 -25.92 -2.68 -29.79
CA GLY A 118 -26.67 -1.64 -30.51
C GLY A 118 -27.85 -1.10 -29.71
N ASP A 119 -28.21 0.15 -30.02
CA ASP A 119 -29.30 0.90 -29.41
C ASP A 119 -30.62 0.14 -29.44
N ALA A 120 -31.13 -0.21 -28.26
CA ALA A 120 -32.52 -0.58 -28.06
C ALA A 120 -33.27 0.67 -27.56
N ILE A 121 -34.05 1.28 -28.45
CA ILE A 121 -35.06 2.28 -28.12
C ILE A 121 -36.10 1.61 -27.23
N VAL A 122 -36.25 2.09 -25.99
CA VAL A 122 -37.35 1.70 -25.09
C VAL A 122 -38.16 2.94 -24.74
N ASP A 123 -39.41 2.93 -25.20
CA ASP A 123 -40.46 3.89 -24.87
C ASP A 123 -40.64 4.02 -23.35
N ARG A 124 -40.64 5.26 -22.84
CA ARG A 124 -41.00 5.57 -21.45
C ARG A 124 -42.45 6.07 -21.38
N PRO A 125 -43.30 5.54 -20.48
CA PRO A 125 -44.58 6.16 -20.20
C PRO A 125 -44.39 7.43 -19.34
N HIS A 126 -45.11 8.49 -19.73
CA HIS A 126 -45.16 9.79 -19.06
C HIS A 126 -45.68 9.69 -17.60
N VAL A 127 -44.94 10.27 -16.66
CA VAL A 127 -45.41 10.59 -15.29
C VAL A 127 -45.45 12.12 -15.16
N PRO A 128 -46.58 12.74 -14.80
CA PRO A 128 -46.66 14.19 -14.67
C PRO A 128 -46.06 14.66 -13.34
N CYS A 129 -44.91 15.33 -13.39
CA CYS A 129 -44.33 16.02 -12.24
C CYS A 129 -44.91 17.44 -12.12
N ARG A 130 -45.64 17.71 -11.02
CA ARG A 130 -46.04 19.07 -10.62
C ARG A 130 -44.83 19.83 -10.11
N ILE A 131 -44.51 20.95 -10.76
CA ILE A 131 -43.48 21.90 -10.35
C ILE A 131 -44.07 22.82 -9.27
N HIS A 132 -43.55 22.76 -8.04
CA HIS A 132 -43.78 23.81 -7.04
C HIS A 132 -42.71 24.90 -7.19
N ARG A 133 -43.14 26.14 -7.43
CA ARG A 133 -42.28 27.33 -7.36
C ARG A 133 -42.03 27.71 -5.90
N PRO A 134 -40.80 28.07 -5.51
CA PRO A 134 -40.53 28.63 -4.18
C PRO A 134 -40.92 30.12 -4.10
N SER A 135 -41.52 30.52 -2.97
CA SER A 135 -41.85 31.90 -2.61
C SER A 135 -40.61 32.66 -2.07
N PRO A 136 -40.55 34.00 -2.21
CA PRO A 136 -39.37 34.79 -1.82
C PRO A 136 -39.26 35.01 -0.30
N PRO A 137 -38.05 35.32 0.23
CA PRO A 137 -37.81 35.48 1.66
C PRO A 137 -38.26 36.86 2.18
N ALA A 138 -38.79 36.89 3.40
CA ALA A 138 -39.15 38.10 4.13
C ALA A 138 -37.98 38.60 5.00
N GLU A 139 -37.76 39.91 4.94
CA GLU A 139 -36.77 40.68 5.70
C GLU A 139 -37.01 40.64 7.23
N ARG A 140 -35.92 40.65 8.01
CA ARG A 140 -35.90 41.20 9.38
C ARG A 140 -34.60 41.99 9.65
N VAL A 141 -34.82 43.15 10.25
CA VAL A 141 -33.92 44.28 10.59
C VAL A 141 -33.07 43.98 11.85
N PRO A 142 -31.88 44.62 12.04
CA PRO A 142 -30.88 44.19 13.04
C PRO A 142 -30.99 44.94 14.38
N HIS A 143 -30.59 44.29 15.48
CA HIS A 143 -30.34 44.95 16.77
C HIS A 143 -28.90 44.73 17.26
N ARG A 144 -28.31 45.84 17.74
CA ARG A 144 -26.93 46.05 18.20
C ARG A 144 -26.61 45.42 19.57
N PRO A 145 -25.31 45.28 19.92
CA PRO A 145 -24.85 44.66 21.16
C PRO A 145 -24.66 45.67 22.29
N ASP A 146 -24.91 45.26 23.53
CA ASP A 146 -24.53 46.00 24.74
C ASP A 146 -23.43 45.28 25.54
N ARG A 147 -22.47 46.10 25.97
CA ARG A 147 -21.30 45.79 26.79
C ARG A 147 -21.69 45.69 28.27
N ILE A 148 -21.17 44.71 29.01
CA ILE A 148 -20.93 44.84 30.46
C ILE A 148 -19.60 44.17 30.85
N HIS A 149 -18.80 44.89 31.64
CA HIS A 149 -17.50 44.51 32.22
C HIS A 149 -17.65 44.19 33.74
N PRO A 150 -16.61 43.66 34.42
CA PRO A 150 -16.72 42.67 35.50
C PRO A 150 -16.85 43.27 36.92
N ARG A 151 -17.26 42.44 37.90
CA ARG A 151 -17.15 42.75 39.34
C ARG A 151 -16.57 41.59 40.15
N ARG A 152 -15.58 41.94 40.98
CA ARG A 152 -15.05 41.21 42.15
C ARG A 152 -16.03 41.34 43.33
N ASP A 153 -16.15 40.32 44.18
CA ASP A 153 -15.67 40.37 45.57
C ASP A 153 -16.11 39.17 46.46
N ARG A 154 -15.10 38.67 47.20
CA ARG A 154 -15.03 38.18 48.60
C ARG A 154 -15.79 36.93 49.11
N ALA A 155 -15.03 36.21 49.94
CA ALA A 155 -15.28 34.96 50.65
C ALA A 155 -16.10 35.10 51.95
N PRO A 156 -16.47 33.96 52.56
CA PRO A 156 -16.53 33.84 54.02
C PRO A 156 -15.72 32.67 54.60
N ASP A 157 -15.51 32.77 55.91
CA ASP A 157 -14.52 32.12 56.79
C ASP A 157 -14.62 30.61 57.07
N ALA A 158 -13.50 30.10 57.59
CA ALA A 158 -13.20 28.73 58.02
C ALA A 158 -13.87 28.29 59.34
N PRO A 159 -13.81 26.98 59.65
CA PRO A 159 -13.26 26.62 60.96
C PRO A 159 -12.23 25.45 60.97
N ALA A 160 -11.30 25.61 61.92
CA ALA A 160 -10.57 24.63 62.73
C ALA A 160 -9.62 23.58 62.08
N ARG A 161 -8.34 23.78 62.40
CA ARG A 161 -7.19 22.91 62.15
C ARG A 161 -7.24 21.62 62.99
N ARG A 162 -6.98 20.47 62.35
CA ARG A 162 -6.30 19.32 62.98
C ARG A 162 -5.05 18.99 62.17
N ARG A 163 -3.90 18.99 62.85
CA ARG A 163 -2.59 18.54 62.35
C ARG A 163 -2.57 17.02 62.31
N THR A 164 -2.24 16.39 61.18
CA THR A 164 -1.60 15.06 61.13
C THR A 164 -0.98 14.78 59.75
N ALA A 165 0.29 14.34 59.79
CA ALA A 165 1.07 13.59 58.80
C ALA A 165 1.33 14.21 57.41
N GLY A 166 2.62 14.37 57.06
CA GLY A 166 3.09 14.81 55.75
C GLY A 166 2.79 13.83 54.61
N PRO A 167 2.87 14.29 53.36
CA PRO A 167 2.51 13.46 52.21
C PRO A 167 3.55 12.36 52.01
N GLN A 168 3.10 11.11 52.11
CA GLN A 168 3.83 9.99 51.49
C GLN A 168 3.78 10.16 49.97
N PRO A 169 4.83 9.76 49.24
CA PRO A 169 4.82 9.79 47.79
C PRO A 169 3.67 8.90 47.29
N GLY A 170 2.76 9.52 46.53
CA GLY A 170 1.63 8.84 45.93
C GLY A 170 2.11 7.68 45.06
N ARG A 171 1.55 6.49 45.33
CA ARG A 171 1.53 5.38 44.39
C ARG A 171 1.18 5.92 42.98
N PRO A 172 1.86 5.51 41.92
CA PRO A 172 1.45 5.88 40.58
C PRO A 172 0.00 5.44 40.39
N LEU A 173 -0.86 6.38 39.97
CA LEU A 173 -2.17 6.06 39.42
C LEU A 173 -1.94 5.01 38.35
N GLY A 174 -2.47 3.80 38.57
CA GLY A 174 -2.42 2.75 37.58
C GLY A 174 -3.02 3.29 36.30
N VAL A 175 -2.21 3.36 35.24
CA VAL A 175 -2.75 3.46 33.89
C VAL A 175 -3.48 2.13 33.71
N ASP A 176 -4.81 2.14 33.70
CA ASP A 176 -5.59 1.00 33.25
C ASP A 176 -5.20 0.75 31.78
N THR A 177 -4.15 -0.04 31.58
CA THR A 177 -3.74 -0.48 30.25
C THR A 177 -4.85 -1.39 29.76
N VAL A 178 -5.66 -0.87 28.84
CA VAL A 178 -6.70 -1.65 28.15
C VAL A 178 -6.03 -2.88 27.55
N SER A 179 -6.37 -4.06 28.09
CA SER A 179 -5.73 -5.33 27.72
C SER A 179 -6.26 -5.90 26.41
N ALA A 180 -7.46 -5.48 25.98
CA ALA A 180 -8.06 -5.88 24.71
C ALA A 180 -8.92 -4.77 24.10
N LEU A 181 -8.94 -4.68 22.77
CA LEU A 181 -9.73 -3.72 22.00
C LEU A 181 -10.65 -4.45 21.01
N PRO A 182 -11.85 -3.92 20.72
CA PRO A 182 -12.79 -4.58 19.82
C PRO A 182 -12.26 -4.61 18.38
N LEU A 183 -12.50 -5.71 17.68
CA LEU A 183 -12.16 -5.88 16.26
C LEU A 183 -12.79 -4.77 15.38
N LEU A 184 -14.00 -4.34 15.73
CA LEU A 184 -14.81 -3.36 15.00
C LEU A 184 -15.32 -2.27 15.95
N ALA A 185 -15.34 -1.02 15.50
CA ALA A 185 -15.93 0.12 16.22
C ALA A 185 -17.42 0.34 15.89
N HIS A 186 -17.99 -0.46 14.97
CA HIS A 186 -19.37 -0.33 14.52
C HIS A 186 -20.39 -0.56 15.64
N PRO A 187 -21.33 0.38 15.88
CA PRO A 187 -22.17 0.36 17.08
C PRO A 187 -23.29 -0.67 17.05
N SER A 188 -23.72 -1.15 15.87
CA SER A 188 -24.87 -2.06 15.74
C SER A 188 -24.61 -3.25 14.83
N ALA A 189 -25.39 -4.32 14.97
CA ALA A 189 -25.34 -5.52 14.12
C ALA A 189 -25.54 -5.22 12.62
N ASP A 190 -26.32 -4.18 12.30
CA ASP A 190 -26.67 -3.78 10.94
C ASP A 190 -25.82 -2.61 10.42
N SER A 191 -24.88 -2.08 11.22
CA SER A 191 -23.92 -1.07 10.76
C SER A 191 -23.12 -1.61 9.58
N ILE A 192 -22.95 -0.81 8.52
CA ILE A 192 -22.27 -1.24 7.30
C ILE A 192 -20.75 -1.19 7.51
N VAL A 193 -20.08 -2.33 7.26
CA VAL A 193 -18.62 -2.48 7.35
C VAL A 193 -17.98 -2.48 5.97
N ALA A 194 -18.70 -2.92 4.95
CA ALA A 194 -18.18 -2.91 3.59
C ALA A 194 -19.25 -2.74 2.52
N TRP A 195 -18.84 -2.20 1.37
CA TRP A 195 -19.57 -2.24 0.11
C TRP A 195 -18.86 -3.19 -0.83
N ARG A 196 -19.59 -4.12 -1.42
CA ARG A 196 -19.04 -5.11 -2.37
C ARG A 196 -20.02 -5.36 -3.49
N ARG A 197 -19.65 -5.04 -4.72
CA ARG A 197 -20.49 -5.15 -5.93
C ARG A 197 -21.84 -4.44 -5.75
N GLY A 198 -21.80 -3.26 -5.14
CA GLY A 198 -22.99 -2.46 -4.80
C GLY A 198 -23.84 -3.01 -3.65
N GLN A 199 -23.47 -4.14 -3.03
CA GLN A 199 -24.18 -4.70 -1.88
C GLN A 199 -23.52 -4.27 -0.57
N ALA A 200 -24.35 -3.91 0.40
CA ALA A 200 -23.91 -3.56 1.74
C ALA A 200 -23.65 -4.83 2.56
N ILE A 201 -22.54 -4.85 3.28
CA ILE A 201 -22.17 -5.91 4.22
C ILE A 201 -22.19 -5.33 5.62
N THR A 202 -23.05 -5.89 6.46
CA THR A 202 -23.25 -5.48 7.85
C THR A 202 -22.14 -6.01 8.77
N ARG A 203 -22.04 -5.42 9.96
CA ARG A 203 -21.14 -5.85 11.05
C ARG A 203 -21.33 -7.33 11.38
N SER A 204 -22.58 -7.76 11.55
CA SER A 204 -22.90 -9.14 11.89
C SER A 204 -22.47 -10.13 10.80
N GLN A 205 -22.61 -9.77 9.52
CA GLN A 205 -22.13 -10.59 8.40
C GLN A 205 -20.60 -10.64 8.34
N PHE A 206 -19.92 -9.49 8.50
CA PHE A 206 -18.46 -9.45 8.49
C PHE A 206 -17.85 -10.33 9.59
N VAL A 207 -18.38 -10.27 10.82
CA VAL A 207 -17.91 -11.10 11.93
C VAL A 207 -18.12 -12.58 11.62
N ALA A 208 -19.27 -12.95 11.05
CA ALA A 208 -19.55 -14.33 10.67
C ALA A 208 -18.56 -14.84 9.61
N HIS A 209 -18.33 -14.05 8.56
CA HIS A 209 -17.35 -14.37 7.51
C HIS A 209 -15.93 -14.53 8.08
N ALA A 210 -15.51 -13.67 9.01
CA ALA A 210 -14.21 -13.75 9.65
C ALA A 210 -14.05 -15.01 10.51
N ARG A 211 -15.08 -15.37 11.30
CA ARG A 211 -15.09 -16.61 12.09
C ARG A 211 -15.05 -17.85 11.21
N ARG A 212 -15.89 -17.89 10.17
CA ARG A 212 -15.90 -18.97 9.18
C ARG A 212 -14.52 -19.21 8.58
N LEU A 213 -13.83 -18.13 8.20
CA LEU A 213 -12.48 -18.24 7.66
C LEU A 213 -11.46 -18.65 8.73
N ALA A 214 -11.59 -18.14 9.96
CA ALA A 214 -10.72 -18.51 11.09
C ALA A 214 -10.78 -20.02 11.40
N ASP A 215 -11.97 -20.61 11.32
CA ASP A 215 -12.21 -22.06 11.49
C ASP A 215 -11.65 -22.89 10.32
N ALA A 216 -11.60 -22.31 9.11
CA ALA A 216 -11.07 -22.95 7.92
C ALA A 216 -9.54 -22.83 7.77
N PHE A 217 -8.89 -21.99 8.58
CA PHE A 217 -7.45 -21.80 8.50
C PHE A 217 -6.67 -23.09 8.80
N PRO A 218 -5.65 -23.43 7.98
CA PRO A 218 -4.71 -24.51 8.27
C PRO A 218 -4.01 -24.36 9.63
N SER A 219 -3.33 -25.42 10.08
CA SER A 219 -2.65 -25.45 11.39
C SER A 219 -1.46 -24.49 11.55
N GLY A 220 -1.01 -23.83 10.48
CA GLY A 220 0.07 -22.85 10.53
C GLY A 220 -0.27 -21.62 11.38
N ARG A 221 0.74 -20.99 11.98
CA ARG A 221 0.57 -19.75 12.77
C ARG A 221 0.70 -18.49 11.93
N HIS A 222 1.30 -18.60 10.76
CA HIS A 222 1.53 -17.50 9.84
C HIS A 222 0.67 -17.66 8.60
N TYR A 223 0.12 -16.55 8.11
CA TYR A 223 -0.63 -16.54 6.87
C TYR A 223 -0.24 -15.36 6.00
N LEU A 224 -0.43 -15.50 4.70
CA LEU A 224 -0.22 -14.44 3.73
C LEU A 224 -1.48 -14.29 2.87
N ALA A 225 -2.12 -13.12 2.94
CA ALA A 225 -3.35 -12.83 2.21
C ALA A 225 -3.03 -12.27 0.81
N LEU A 226 -3.18 -13.10 -0.23
CA LEU A 226 -3.10 -12.69 -1.64
C LEU A 226 -4.50 -12.58 -2.23
N CYS A 227 -5.25 -11.62 -1.72
CA CYS A 227 -6.59 -11.34 -2.20
C CYS A 227 -6.57 -10.10 -3.09
N GLN A 228 -7.17 -10.19 -4.27
CA GLN A 228 -7.43 -9.01 -5.12
C GLN A 228 -8.60 -8.20 -4.58
N ASP A 229 -9.59 -8.87 -3.99
CA ASP A 229 -10.74 -8.27 -3.35
C ASP A 229 -10.38 -7.75 -1.95
N ARG A 230 -10.57 -6.44 -1.71
CA ARG A 230 -10.20 -5.80 -0.43
C ARG A 230 -11.04 -6.34 0.73
N TYR A 231 -12.28 -6.73 0.47
CA TYR A 231 -13.13 -7.33 1.49
C TYR A 231 -12.60 -8.70 1.91
N HIS A 232 -12.18 -9.54 0.96
CA HIS A 232 -11.52 -10.80 1.28
C HIS A 232 -10.24 -10.59 2.11
N PHE A 233 -9.42 -9.61 1.74
CA PHE A 233 -8.24 -9.25 2.54
C PHE A 233 -8.61 -8.86 3.99
N ALA A 234 -9.64 -8.03 4.16
CA ALA A 234 -10.13 -7.62 5.48
C ALA A 234 -10.67 -8.81 6.30
N VAL A 235 -11.34 -9.76 5.66
CA VAL A 235 -11.80 -11.01 6.28
C VAL A 235 -10.62 -11.89 6.70
N CYS A 236 -9.56 -12.00 5.88
CA CYS A 236 -8.31 -12.68 6.26
C CYS A 236 -7.67 -12.05 7.50
N LEU A 237 -7.57 -10.72 7.54
CA LEU A 237 -7.01 -9.98 8.68
C LEU A 237 -7.79 -10.28 9.96
N ALA A 238 -9.12 -10.16 9.90
CA ALA A 238 -10.01 -10.44 11.01
C ALA A 238 -9.95 -11.91 11.46
N ALA A 239 -9.91 -12.85 10.53
CA ALA A 239 -9.74 -14.28 10.83
C ALA A 239 -8.40 -14.58 11.52
N GLY A 240 -7.33 -13.92 11.09
CA GLY A 240 -6.02 -13.97 11.73
C GLY A 240 -6.09 -13.50 13.18
N LEU A 241 -6.71 -12.33 13.40
CA LEU A 241 -6.90 -11.77 14.74
C LEU A 241 -7.73 -12.70 15.64
N ILE A 242 -8.88 -13.19 15.16
CA ILE A 242 -9.77 -14.08 15.91
C ILE A 242 -9.07 -15.38 16.31
N SER A 243 -8.21 -15.92 15.43
CA SER A 243 -7.53 -17.19 15.66
C SER A 243 -6.12 -17.09 16.24
N GLY A 244 -5.66 -15.89 16.59
CA GLY A 244 -4.32 -15.69 17.13
C GLY A 244 -3.18 -15.95 16.13
N ARG A 245 -3.44 -15.84 14.82
CA ARG A 245 -2.47 -16.04 13.75
C ARG A 245 -1.94 -14.71 13.20
N THR A 246 -0.69 -14.73 12.77
CA THR A 246 0.05 -13.53 12.33
C THR A 246 0.13 -13.43 10.82
N GLY A 247 -0.23 -12.27 10.27
CA GLY A 247 -0.09 -11.99 8.84
C GLY A 247 1.37 -11.73 8.43
N LEU A 248 1.76 -12.18 7.25
CA LEU A 248 3.02 -11.81 6.60
C LEU A 248 2.71 -10.89 5.41
N MET A 249 3.29 -9.69 5.43
CA MET A 249 2.96 -8.63 4.48
C MET A 249 4.21 -8.16 3.74
N PRO A 250 4.64 -8.88 2.69
CA PRO A 250 5.73 -8.44 1.86
C PRO A 250 5.28 -7.31 0.92
N SER A 251 6.22 -6.42 0.57
CA SER A 251 5.96 -5.32 -0.37
C SER A 251 5.71 -5.79 -1.81
N THR A 252 6.22 -6.97 -2.17
CA THR A 252 5.98 -7.65 -3.44
C THR A 252 5.91 -9.14 -3.19
N PHE A 253 5.28 -9.90 -4.08
CA PHE A 253 5.23 -11.35 -3.96
C PHE A 253 5.69 -12.01 -5.26
N ASN A 254 6.78 -12.75 -5.18
CA ASN A 254 7.39 -13.50 -6.28
C ASN A 254 8.07 -14.75 -5.70
N ALA A 255 8.64 -15.61 -6.56
CA ALA A 255 9.29 -16.85 -6.14
C ALA A 255 10.45 -16.65 -5.14
N ALA A 256 11.22 -15.57 -5.29
CA ALA A 256 12.31 -15.25 -4.38
C ALA A 256 11.78 -14.84 -3.00
N VAL A 257 10.75 -14.00 -2.96
CA VAL A 257 10.07 -13.60 -1.72
C VAL A 257 9.39 -14.81 -1.06
N ALA A 258 8.77 -15.69 -1.83
CA ALA A 258 8.15 -16.90 -1.28
C ALA A 258 9.20 -17.81 -0.59
N THR A 259 10.37 -17.98 -1.20
CA THR A 259 11.50 -18.69 -0.59
C THR A 259 11.95 -18.02 0.71
N GLN A 260 12.10 -16.69 0.71
CA GLN A 260 12.49 -15.92 1.89
C GLN A 260 11.47 -16.05 3.04
N LEU A 261 10.17 -15.94 2.72
CA LEU A 261 9.10 -16.07 3.70
C LEU A 261 9.02 -17.49 4.27
N THR A 262 9.29 -18.51 3.46
CA THR A 262 9.39 -19.90 3.96
C THR A 262 10.57 -20.06 4.92
N GLY A 263 11.69 -19.37 4.65
CA GLY A 263 12.83 -19.33 5.57
C GLY A 263 12.54 -18.58 6.88
N PHE A 264 11.69 -17.55 6.84
CA PHE A 264 11.28 -16.78 8.01
C PHE A 264 10.20 -17.51 8.84
N ALA A 265 9.22 -18.12 8.17
CA ALA A 265 8.07 -18.80 8.75
C ALA A 265 7.69 -20.02 7.89
N ALA A 266 8.29 -21.17 8.22
CA ALA A 266 8.07 -22.42 7.48
C ALA A 266 6.63 -22.96 7.58
N ASP A 267 5.87 -22.49 8.56
CA ASP A 267 4.46 -22.83 8.79
C ASP A 267 3.49 -21.85 8.08
N CYS A 268 3.99 -20.96 7.22
CA CYS A 268 3.19 -20.03 6.47
C CYS A 268 2.29 -20.73 5.44
N PHE A 269 1.02 -20.33 5.39
CA PHE A 269 0.10 -20.67 4.31
C PHE A 269 -0.45 -19.42 3.62
N VAL A 270 -0.85 -19.55 2.37
CA VAL A 270 -1.44 -18.49 1.58
C VAL A 270 -2.96 -18.57 1.67
N VAL A 271 -3.64 -17.43 1.77
CA VAL A 271 -5.08 -17.33 1.51
C VAL A 271 -5.27 -16.50 0.25
N THR A 272 -5.95 -17.05 -0.76
CA THR A 272 -6.08 -16.44 -2.09
C THR A 272 -7.50 -16.51 -2.63
N ASP A 273 -7.91 -15.46 -3.33
CA ASP A 273 -9.15 -15.45 -4.13
C ASP A 273 -8.90 -15.68 -5.64
N GLY A 274 -7.62 -15.88 -6.03
CA GLY A 274 -7.22 -16.31 -7.36
C GLY A 274 -7.29 -17.83 -7.55
N ASP A 275 -6.96 -18.28 -8.77
CA ASP A 275 -6.96 -19.70 -9.16
C ASP A 275 -5.66 -20.44 -8.80
N ASP A 276 -4.54 -19.73 -8.63
CA ASP A 276 -3.21 -20.35 -8.49
C ASP A 276 -2.73 -20.41 -7.04
N ALA A 277 -2.14 -21.55 -6.67
CA ALA A 277 -1.33 -21.71 -5.45
C ALA A 277 0.09 -21.15 -5.73
N PRO A 278 0.49 -20.03 -5.14
CA PRO A 278 1.61 -19.30 -5.70
C PRO A 278 2.94 -19.77 -5.10
N HIS A 279 3.89 -20.08 -6.00
CA HIS A 279 5.29 -20.39 -5.70
C HIS A 279 5.52 -21.55 -4.72
N GLY A 280 4.66 -22.57 -4.73
CA GLY A 280 4.85 -23.81 -3.96
C GLY A 280 4.46 -23.73 -2.49
N LEU A 281 3.88 -22.63 -2.03
CA LEU A 281 3.29 -22.52 -0.71
C LEU A 281 1.93 -23.22 -0.64
N SER A 282 1.61 -23.79 0.53
CA SER A 282 0.26 -24.30 0.81
C SER A 282 -0.75 -23.16 0.70
N ALA A 283 -1.83 -23.37 -0.04
CA ALA A 283 -2.83 -22.34 -0.28
C ALA A 283 -4.23 -22.79 0.14
N LEU A 284 -4.90 -21.97 0.93
CA LEU A 284 -6.33 -22.02 1.16
C LEU A 284 -7.02 -21.08 0.17
N ARG A 285 -7.89 -21.65 -0.66
CA ARG A 285 -8.79 -20.84 -1.49
C ARG A 285 -9.84 -20.18 -0.61
N MET A 286 -10.08 -18.89 -0.81
CA MET A 286 -11.10 -18.12 -0.08
C MET A 286 -12.45 -18.87 -0.17
N PRO A 287 -13.01 -19.33 0.97
CA PRO A 287 -14.28 -20.02 0.96
C PRO A 287 -15.41 -19.08 0.52
N GLY A 288 -16.54 -19.66 0.11
CA GLY A 288 -17.75 -18.88 -0.10
C GLY A 288 -18.15 -18.13 1.18
N LEU A 289 -18.48 -16.85 1.04
CA LEU A 289 -18.91 -15.94 2.12
C LEU A 289 -20.41 -15.63 1.95
N PRO A 290 -21.29 -16.45 2.52
CA PRO A 290 -22.74 -16.34 2.28
C PRO A 290 -23.35 -15.15 3.03
N VAL A 291 -24.06 -14.29 2.29
CA VAL A 291 -24.73 -13.09 2.80
C VAL A 291 -25.74 -13.38 3.94
N GLY A 292 -26.24 -14.62 4.08
CA GLY A 292 -27.17 -14.99 5.14
C GLY A 292 -26.53 -15.26 6.51
N GLU A 293 -25.21 -15.46 6.59
CA GLU A 293 -24.53 -15.80 7.83
C GLU A 293 -24.32 -14.53 8.68
N ARG A 294 -24.66 -14.60 9.98
CA ARG A 294 -24.60 -13.46 10.90
C ARG A 294 -24.09 -13.90 12.27
N HIS A 295 -23.31 -13.03 12.90
CA HIS A 295 -22.80 -13.22 14.25
C HIS A 295 -22.75 -11.88 14.99
N ASP A 296 -23.41 -11.77 16.14
CA ASP A 296 -23.58 -10.47 16.81
C ASP A 296 -22.41 -10.07 17.72
N ASP A 297 -21.68 -11.04 18.30
CA ASP A 297 -20.59 -10.68 19.22
C ASP A 297 -19.34 -10.28 18.45
N VAL A 298 -18.89 -9.03 18.65
CA VAL A 298 -17.62 -8.53 18.15
C VAL A 298 -16.49 -9.07 19.03
N PRO A 299 -15.52 -9.79 18.47
CA PRO A 299 -14.36 -10.26 19.22
C PRO A 299 -13.57 -9.11 19.84
N ALA A 300 -13.17 -9.27 21.10
CA ALA A 300 -12.14 -8.44 21.73
C ALA A 300 -10.76 -9.08 21.47
N ILE A 301 -9.83 -8.28 20.94
CA ILE A 301 -8.50 -8.72 20.53
C ILE A 301 -7.48 -8.13 21.50
N ALA A 302 -6.56 -8.95 22.02
CA ALA A 302 -5.54 -8.49 22.96
C ALA A 302 -4.67 -7.40 22.33
N THR A 303 -4.35 -6.34 23.09
CA THR A 303 -3.65 -5.18 22.55
C THR A 303 -2.20 -5.47 22.16
N ASP A 304 -1.57 -6.44 22.79
CA ASP A 304 -0.22 -6.92 22.50
C ASP A 304 -0.18 -8.02 21.41
N GLN A 305 -1.34 -8.49 20.93
CA GLN A 305 -1.40 -9.49 19.87
C GLN A 305 -0.71 -8.97 18.60
N THR A 306 0.25 -9.74 18.10
CA THR A 306 0.89 -9.46 16.83
C THR A 306 -0.09 -9.69 15.69
N VAL A 307 -0.31 -8.64 14.90
CA VAL A 307 -1.22 -8.65 13.75
C VAL A 307 -0.47 -9.06 12.51
N ALA A 308 0.69 -8.45 12.27
CA ALA A 308 1.46 -8.68 11.07
C ALA A 308 2.96 -8.44 11.26
N TRP A 309 3.75 -9.16 10.45
CA TRP A 309 5.12 -8.81 10.10
C TRP A 309 5.11 -8.14 8.72
N VAL A 310 5.54 -6.88 8.66
CA VAL A 310 5.63 -6.12 7.42
C VAL A 310 7.08 -6.03 6.98
N PHE A 311 7.35 -6.29 5.70
CA PHE A 311 8.71 -6.39 5.19
C PHE A 311 9.06 -5.18 4.31
N THR A 312 10.16 -4.51 4.62
CA THR A 312 10.71 -3.41 3.82
C THR A 312 11.70 -3.94 2.79
N SER A 313 11.79 -3.30 1.62
CA SER A 313 12.83 -3.59 0.63
C SER A 313 14.16 -3.04 1.16
N GLY A 314 14.85 -3.80 2.00
CA GLY A 314 16.16 -3.41 2.54
C GLY A 314 17.14 -3.10 1.39
N SER A 315 17.97 -2.06 1.56
CA SER A 315 19.00 -1.66 0.59
C SER A 315 20.07 -2.73 0.35
N THR A 316 20.12 -3.76 1.18
CA THR A 316 21.03 -4.91 1.11
C THR A 316 20.40 -6.16 0.49
N GLY A 317 19.15 -6.08 0.01
CA GLY A 317 18.43 -7.17 -0.65
C GLY A 317 17.72 -8.17 0.26
N ALA A 318 17.99 -8.15 1.58
CA ALA A 318 17.26 -8.94 2.57
C ALA A 318 16.15 -8.08 3.21
N PRO A 319 14.87 -8.46 3.11
CA PRO A 319 13.79 -7.68 3.71
C PRO A 319 13.87 -7.66 5.24
N VAL A 320 13.73 -6.47 5.85
CA VAL A 320 13.72 -6.34 7.32
C VAL A 320 12.27 -6.49 7.81
N PRO A 321 12.00 -7.43 8.74
CA PRO A 321 10.67 -7.63 9.29
C PRO A 321 10.37 -6.60 10.39
N HIS A 322 9.21 -5.95 10.30
CA HIS A 322 8.69 -5.03 11.31
C HIS A 322 7.39 -5.58 11.89
N CYS A 323 7.40 -5.83 13.21
CA CYS A 323 6.22 -6.29 13.95
C CYS A 323 5.20 -5.16 14.08
N LYS A 324 3.91 -5.49 13.97
CA LYS A 324 2.79 -4.58 14.25
C LYS A 324 1.80 -5.25 15.20
N THR A 325 1.52 -4.60 16.31
CA THR A 325 0.59 -5.06 17.36
C THR A 325 -0.79 -4.41 17.21
N TRP A 326 -1.82 -5.09 17.71
CA TRP A 326 -3.20 -4.64 17.54
C TRP A 326 -3.46 -3.29 18.21
N GLY A 327 -2.99 -3.12 19.45
CA GLY A 327 -3.15 -1.88 20.21
C GLY A 327 -2.55 -0.68 19.49
N LYS A 328 -1.33 -0.84 18.95
CA LYS A 328 -0.63 0.22 18.21
C LYS A 328 -1.29 0.53 16.88
N LEU A 329 -1.71 -0.49 16.12
CA LEU A 329 -2.45 -0.26 14.87
C LEU A 329 -3.79 0.45 15.11
N VAL A 330 -4.53 0.09 16.17
CA VAL A 330 -5.78 0.77 16.53
C VAL A 330 -5.52 2.21 16.99
N GLU A 331 -4.49 2.43 17.80
CA GLU A 331 -4.07 3.78 18.23
C GLU A 331 -3.70 4.66 17.02
N ASN A 332 -3.01 4.09 16.01
CA ASN A 332 -2.68 4.77 14.76
C ASN A 332 -3.93 5.24 14.02
N VAL A 333 -4.82 4.32 13.64
CA VAL A 333 -5.96 4.68 12.78
C VAL A 333 -7.04 5.48 13.50
N ARG A 334 -7.12 5.41 14.84
CA ARG A 334 -7.94 6.35 15.63
C ARG A 334 -7.33 7.75 15.66
N GLY A 335 -6.00 7.86 15.72
CA GLY A 335 -5.29 9.11 15.56
C GLY A 335 -5.50 9.71 14.17
N GLU A 336 -5.44 8.89 13.12
CA GLU A 336 -5.79 9.28 11.74
C GLU A 336 -7.22 9.79 11.66
N ALA A 337 -8.21 9.01 12.11
CA ALA A 337 -9.62 9.41 12.07
C ALA A 337 -9.86 10.76 12.79
N ALA A 338 -9.20 10.99 13.93
CA ALA A 338 -9.31 12.25 14.66
C ALA A 338 -8.71 13.44 13.90
N GLU A 339 -7.53 13.27 13.30
CA GLU A 339 -6.86 14.36 12.54
C GLU A 339 -7.50 14.61 11.16
N LEU A 340 -8.20 13.63 10.60
CA LEU A 340 -9.02 13.79 9.39
C LEU A 340 -10.43 14.33 9.69
N GLU A 341 -10.79 14.49 10.97
CA GLU A 341 -12.16 14.81 11.41
C GLU A 341 -13.20 13.87 10.80
N LEU A 342 -12.84 12.58 10.71
CA LEU A 342 -13.63 11.58 10.00
C LEU A 342 -14.92 11.29 10.76
N GLY A 343 -16.06 11.47 10.10
CA GLY A 343 -17.36 11.05 10.61
C GLY A 343 -17.56 9.54 10.55
N GLU A 344 -18.64 9.07 11.20
CA GLU A 344 -19.06 7.67 11.09
C GLU A 344 -19.63 7.36 9.70
N SER A 345 -19.66 6.07 9.34
CA SER A 345 -20.30 5.56 8.11
C SER A 345 -19.71 6.07 6.78
N VAL A 346 -18.50 6.65 6.80
CA VAL A 346 -17.79 7.05 5.58
C VAL A 346 -17.49 5.84 4.70
N ALA A 347 -17.88 5.89 3.43
CA ALA A 347 -17.49 4.90 2.43
C ALA A 347 -16.08 5.18 1.89
N ILE A 348 -15.14 4.26 2.11
CA ILE A 348 -13.72 4.44 1.82
C ILE A 348 -13.33 3.63 0.57
N LEU A 349 -13.16 4.32 -0.55
CA LEU A 349 -12.65 3.75 -1.80
C LEU A 349 -11.12 3.92 -1.86
N GLY A 350 -10.41 2.82 -2.10
CA GLY A 350 -8.95 2.84 -2.21
C GLY A 350 -8.45 2.42 -3.59
N THR A 351 -7.56 3.21 -4.20
CA THR A 351 -6.78 2.79 -5.39
C THR A 351 -5.49 2.05 -4.99
N VAL A 352 -5.15 2.08 -3.71
CA VAL A 352 -3.93 1.46 -3.15
C VAL A 352 -4.16 0.02 -2.71
N PRO A 353 -3.17 -0.88 -2.85
CA PRO A 353 -3.32 -2.28 -2.43
C PRO A 353 -3.36 -2.39 -0.89
N PRO A 354 -4.30 -3.17 -0.32
CA PRO A 354 -4.46 -3.29 1.13
C PRO A 354 -3.29 -4.01 1.84
N GLN A 355 -2.47 -4.75 1.09
CA GLN A 355 -1.28 -5.42 1.64
C GLN A 355 -0.09 -4.47 1.91
N HIS A 356 -0.13 -3.23 1.43
CA HIS A 356 0.86 -2.22 1.80
C HIS A 356 0.41 -1.46 3.04
N MET A 357 1.35 -0.98 3.86
CA MET A 357 1.06 -0.32 5.13
C MET A 357 0.00 0.79 5.01
N TYR A 358 0.16 1.70 4.04
CA TYR A 358 -0.83 2.75 3.76
C TYR A 358 -2.22 2.21 3.38
N GLY A 359 -2.27 1.15 2.55
CA GLY A 359 -3.55 0.54 2.19
C GLY A 359 -4.19 -0.18 3.38
N LEU A 360 -3.40 -0.90 4.19
CA LEU A 360 -3.89 -1.57 5.39
C LEU A 360 -4.49 -0.56 6.37
N GLU A 361 -3.76 0.53 6.64
CA GLU A 361 -4.16 1.56 7.60
C GLU A 361 -5.36 2.35 7.10
N SER A 362 -5.23 3.06 5.97
CA SER A 362 -6.24 4.05 5.55
C SER A 362 -7.43 3.46 4.79
N THR A 363 -7.42 2.19 4.37
CA THR A 363 -8.56 1.59 3.64
C THR A 363 -9.23 0.41 4.33
N VAL A 364 -8.51 -0.26 5.24
CA VAL A 364 -9.05 -1.42 5.97
C VAL A 364 -9.23 -1.04 7.44
N LEU A 365 -8.14 -0.83 8.17
CA LEU A 365 -8.19 -0.58 9.61
C LEU A 365 -8.93 0.70 9.97
N LEU A 366 -8.76 1.78 9.19
CA LEU A 366 -9.51 3.02 9.36
C LEU A 366 -11.01 2.75 9.26
N ALA A 367 -11.48 1.99 8.26
CA ALA A 367 -12.90 1.62 8.15
C ALA A 367 -13.37 0.82 9.37
N LEU A 368 -12.60 -0.19 9.79
CA LEU A 368 -12.95 -1.06 10.92
C LEU A 368 -13.02 -0.30 12.26
N GLN A 369 -12.18 0.72 12.46
CA GLN A 369 -12.01 1.41 13.75
C GLN A 369 -12.65 2.81 13.83
N SER A 370 -13.18 3.34 12.74
CA SER A 370 -13.94 4.61 12.70
C SER A 370 -15.44 4.42 12.45
N ALA A 371 -15.94 3.18 12.51
CA ALA A 371 -17.29 2.81 12.07
C ALA A 371 -17.59 3.22 10.62
N GLY A 372 -16.56 3.26 9.76
CA GLY A 372 -16.68 3.48 8.32
C GLY A 372 -16.94 2.18 7.54
N ALA A 373 -17.06 2.28 6.22
CA ALA A 373 -17.27 1.14 5.33
C ALA A 373 -16.18 1.06 4.27
N LEU A 374 -15.42 -0.02 4.22
CA LEU A 374 -14.44 -0.24 3.15
C LEU A 374 -15.16 -0.60 1.84
N VAL A 375 -14.58 -0.21 0.71
CA VAL A 375 -15.07 -0.65 -0.61
C VAL A 375 -14.19 -1.80 -1.10
N ALA A 376 -14.83 -2.92 -1.44
CA ALA A 376 -14.17 -4.18 -1.80
C ALA A 376 -13.41 -4.07 -3.12
N GLU A 377 -13.96 -3.30 -4.05
CA GLU A 377 -13.43 -3.04 -5.37
C GLU A 377 -12.08 -2.35 -5.28
N ARG A 378 -11.16 -2.79 -6.15
CA ARG A 378 -9.87 -2.14 -6.38
C ARG A 378 -9.84 -1.67 -7.84
N PRO A 379 -10.61 -0.62 -8.18
CA PRO A 379 -10.66 -0.13 -9.54
C PRO A 379 -9.27 0.31 -10.00
N PHE A 380 -8.88 -0.14 -11.18
CA PHE A 380 -7.55 0.17 -11.73
C PHE A 380 -7.62 1.35 -12.71
N PHE A 381 -8.68 1.42 -13.51
CA PHE A 381 -8.82 2.44 -14.54
C PHE A 381 -9.53 3.69 -14.00
N PRO A 382 -9.13 4.91 -14.42
CA PRO A 382 -9.77 6.15 -13.98
C PRO A 382 -11.29 6.18 -14.06
N ALA A 383 -11.87 5.75 -15.19
CA ALA A 383 -13.31 5.72 -15.38
C ALA A 383 -14.03 4.77 -14.40
N GLU A 384 -13.38 3.67 -14.04
CA GLU A 384 -13.90 2.72 -13.05
C GLU A 384 -13.86 3.32 -11.64
N VAL A 385 -12.77 4.03 -11.29
CA VAL A 385 -12.65 4.76 -10.02
C VAL A 385 -13.80 5.78 -9.89
N SER A 386 -14.03 6.60 -10.92
CA SER A 386 -15.14 7.55 -10.94
C SER A 386 -16.50 6.85 -10.84
N ALA A 387 -16.73 5.77 -11.61
CA ALA A 387 -18.01 5.06 -11.57
C ALA A 387 -18.31 4.44 -10.19
N VAL A 388 -17.32 3.79 -9.57
CA VAL A 388 -17.46 3.22 -8.23
C VAL A 388 -17.67 4.34 -7.21
N LEU A 389 -16.85 5.39 -7.25
CA LEU A 389 -16.98 6.53 -6.32
C LEU A 389 -18.36 7.18 -6.43
N ALA A 390 -18.89 7.35 -7.65
CA ALA A 390 -20.21 7.93 -7.91
C ALA A 390 -21.35 7.11 -7.27
N ALA A 391 -21.24 5.78 -7.28
CA ALA A 391 -22.26 4.86 -6.79
C ALA A 391 -22.34 4.73 -5.25
N LEU A 392 -21.31 5.16 -4.52
CA LEU A 392 -21.25 5.03 -3.06
C LEU A 392 -22.20 6.01 -2.35
N PRO A 393 -22.72 5.67 -1.16
CA PRO A 393 -23.40 6.67 -0.33
C PRO A 393 -22.42 7.76 0.13
N ARG A 394 -22.94 8.95 0.46
CA ARG A 394 -22.16 9.98 1.16
C ARG A 394 -22.32 9.80 2.68
N PRO A 395 -21.32 10.14 3.50
CA PRO A 395 -20.02 10.68 3.09
C PRO A 395 -19.11 9.62 2.43
N ARG A 396 -18.35 10.02 1.39
CA ARG A 396 -17.43 9.14 0.64
C ARG A 396 -16.02 9.72 0.57
N MET A 397 -15.02 8.86 0.71
CA MET A 397 -13.61 9.20 0.75
C MET A 397 -12.83 8.42 -0.31
N LEU A 398 -11.93 9.09 -1.00
CA LEU A 398 -10.99 8.46 -1.94
C LEU A 398 -9.58 8.45 -1.35
N VAL A 399 -9.04 7.26 -1.12
CA VAL A 399 -7.67 6.99 -0.68
C VAL A 399 -6.82 6.64 -1.89
N THR A 400 -5.84 7.47 -2.21
CA THR A 400 -5.08 7.38 -3.46
C THR A 400 -3.62 7.82 -3.30
N THR A 401 -2.87 7.87 -4.39
CA THR A 401 -1.49 8.38 -4.42
C THR A 401 -1.40 9.55 -5.39
N PRO A 402 -0.37 10.41 -5.31
CA PRO A 402 -0.21 11.50 -6.27
C PRO A 402 -0.20 11.01 -7.73
N PHE A 403 0.43 9.85 -7.98
CA PHE A 403 0.47 9.25 -9.31
C PHE A 403 -0.93 8.82 -9.80
N HIS A 404 -1.68 8.07 -9.00
CA HIS A 404 -3.03 7.65 -9.39
C HIS A 404 -3.99 8.84 -9.50
N LEU A 405 -3.86 9.85 -8.63
CA LEU A 405 -4.66 11.06 -8.67
C LEU A 405 -4.40 11.89 -9.94
N GLY A 406 -3.13 12.03 -10.33
CA GLY A 406 -2.76 12.70 -11.58
C GLY A 406 -3.36 12.02 -12.80
N ASN A 407 -3.23 10.69 -12.89
CA ASN A 407 -3.82 9.90 -13.99
C ASN A 407 -5.35 9.98 -14.00
N LEU A 408 -5.99 9.97 -12.83
CA LEU A 408 -7.44 10.11 -12.70
C LEU A 408 -7.92 11.45 -13.25
N LEU A 409 -7.31 12.56 -12.83
CA LEU A 409 -7.68 13.91 -13.27
C LEU A 409 -7.31 14.19 -14.73
N ALA A 410 -6.33 13.48 -15.29
CA ALA A 410 -6.01 13.58 -16.72
C ALA A 410 -7.07 12.89 -17.59
N ALA A 411 -7.59 11.75 -17.13
CA ALA A 411 -8.60 10.98 -17.86
C ALA A 411 -10.03 11.49 -17.62
N ASP A 412 -10.30 12.01 -16.43
CA ASP A 412 -11.61 12.54 -16.01
C ASP A 412 -11.41 13.88 -15.29
N PRO A 413 -11.45 15.01 -16.02
CA PRO A 413 -11.29 16.34 -15.44
C PRO A 413 -12.45 16.79 -14.54
N ALA A 414 -13.59 16.09 -14.57
CA ALA A 414 -14.79 16.40 -13.81
C ALA A 414 -15.31 15.14 -13.06
N PRO A 415 -14.50 14.58 -12.16
CA PRO A 415 -14.84 13.38 -11.41
C PRO A 415 -16.04 13.64 -10.49
N PRO A 416 -16.72 12.59 -10.00
CA PRO A 416 -17.83 12.77 -9.07
C PRO A 416 -17.35 13.41 -7.76
N VAL A 417 -18.23 14.19 -7.15
CA VAL A 417 -17.98 14.83 -5.85
C VAL A 417 -17.65 13.78 -4.79
N ALA A 418 -16.61 14.05 -4.02
CA ALA A 418 -16.25 13.32 -2.80
C ALA A 418 -16.42 14.22 -1.57
N ASP A 419 -16.26 13.65 -0.39
CA ASP A 419 -16.30 14.40 0.88
C ASP A 419 -14.88 14.60 1.45
N LEU A 420 -13.94 13.71 1.10
CA LEU A 420 -12.53 13.80 1.47
C LEU A 420 -11.65 13.05 0.47
N LEU A 421 -10.51 13.63 0.09
CA LEU A 421 -9.42 12.91 -0.56
C LEU A 421 -8.28 12.71 0.41
N LEU A 422 -7.63 11.55 0.34
CA LEU A 422 -6.43 11.23 1.10
C LEU A 422 -5.33 10.75 0.15
N SER A 423 -4.14 11.33 0.28
CA SER A 423 -2.98 10.98 -0.51
C SER A 423 -1.79 10.63 0.38
N ALA A 424 -0.99 9.66 -0.01
CA ALA A 424 0.26 9.35 0.67
C ALA A 424 1.28 8.73 -0.30
N THR A 425 2.34 8.14 0.26
CA THR A 425 3.37 7.33 -0.40
C THR A 425 4.42 8.10 -1.21
N ALA A 426 4.11 9.30 -1.68
CA ALA A 426 5.04 10.20 -2.34
C ALA A 426 4.63 11.66 -2.04
N PRO A 427 5.57 12.63 -2.14
CA PRO A 427 5.24 14.04 -1.98
C PRO A 427 4.15 14.47 -2.97
N LEU A 428 3.11 15.12 -2.46
CA LEU A 428 2.03 15.68 -3.28
C LEU A 428 2.42 17.05 -3.82
N ASP A 429 2.33 17.21 -5.15
CA ASP A 429 2.53 18.50 -5.81
C ASP A 429 1.38 19.49 -5.48
N PRO A 430 1.67 20.75 -5.10
CA PRO A 430 0.63 21.72 -4.77
C PRO A 430 -0.35 22.02 -5.90
N ALA A 431 0.11 22.07 -7.17
CA ALA A 431 -0.78 22.35 -8.29
C ALA A 431 -1.70 21.15 -8.58
N LEU A 432 -1.19 19.93 -8.41
CA LEU A 432 -2.05 18.74 -8.43
C LEU A 432 -3.08 18.78 -7.30
N ALA A 433 -2.67 19.20 -6.10
CA ALA A 433 -3.59 19.28 -4.95
C ALA A 433 -4.71 20.30 -5.19
N GLU A 434 -4.39 21.51 -5.66
CA GLU A 434 -5.37 22.55 -5.99
C GLU A 434 -6.36 22.07 -7.06
N ARG A 435 -5.86 21.45 -8.13
CA ARG A 435 -6.70 20.88 -9.19
C ARG A 435 -7.62 19.79 -8.65
N ALA A 436 -7.12 18.92 -7.77
CA ALA A 436 -7.92 17.85 -7.18
C ALA A 436 -9.04 18.40 -6.28
N GLU A 437 -8.73 19.36 -5.40
CA GLU A 437 -9.74 19.94 -4.52
C GLU A 437 -10.84 20.67 -5.31
N GLN A 438 -10.47 21.34 -6.41
CA GLN A 438 -11.43 21.97 -7.31
C GLN A 438 -12.30 20.95 -8.05
N ALA A 439 -11.69 19.90 -8.62
CA ALA A 439 -12.38 18.92 -9.45
C ALA A 439 -13.34 18.02 -8.63
N PHE A 440 -12.92 17.58 -7.44
CA PHE A 440 -13.73 16.74 -6.54
C PHE A 440 -14.63 17.54 -5.60
N ALA A 441 -14.46 18.86 -5.53
CA ALA A 441 -15.17 19.77 -4.62
C ALA A 441 -15.05 19.40 -3.13
N CYS A 442 -13.86 18.96 -2.70
CA CYS A 442 -13.58 18.61 -1.30
C CYS A 442 -12.10 18.80 -0.93
N PRO A 443 -11.75 18.80 0.38
CA PRO A 443 -10.36 18.88 0.81
C PRO A 443 -9.53 17.64 0.39
N LEU A 444 -8.23 17.86 0.17
CA LEU A 444 -7.24 16.81 -0.02
C LEU A 444 -6.18 16.88 1.08
N LEU A 445 -6.13 15.82 1.89
CA LEU A 445 -5.16 15.66 2.95
C LEU A 445 -4.04 14.70 2.52
N GLU A 446 -2.83 14.98 2.99
CA GLU A 446 -1.63 14.20 2.72
C GLU A 446 -1.13 13.55 4.02
N ILE A 447 -0.79 12.26 3.97
CA ILE A 447 -0.20 11.52 5.10
C ILE A 447 1.31 11.38 4.94
N TYR A 448 2.03 11.63 6.03
CA TYR A 448 3.45 11.37 6.18
C TYR A 448 3.68 10.20 7.13
N GLY A 449 4.48 9.24 6.70
CA GLY A 449 4.80 8.03 7.46
C GLY A 449 5.66 7.06 6.65
N SER A 450 5.98 5.94 7.27
CA SER A 450 6.74 4.85 6.66
C SER A 450 6.19 3.48 7.07
N THR A 451 6.75 2.40 6.52
CA THR A 451 6.39 1.05 6.96
C THR A 451 6.76 0.83 8.43
N GLU A 452 7.91 1.35 8.83
CA GLU A 452 8.50 1.23 10.16
C GLU A 452 7.69 2.02 11.19
N THR A 453 7.38 3.28 10.89
CA THR A 453 6.73 4.20 11.85
C THR A 453 5.21 4.16 11.79
N SER A 454 4.62 3.55 10.76
CA SER A 454 3.22 3.84 10.41
C SER A 454 3.02 5.34 10.14
N GLN A 455 1.80 5.87 10.29
CA GLN A 455 1.43 7.23 9.91
C GLN A 455 1.74 8.22 11.02
N LEU A 456 2.66 9.16 10.81
CA LEU A 456 3.08 10.07 11.87
C LEU A 456 2.32 11.39 11.86
N ALA A 457 1.91 11.86 10.68
CA ALA A 457 1.38 13.20 10.51
C ALA A 457 0.48 13.34 9.29
N THR A 458 -0.33 14.40 9.31
CA THR A 458 -1.12 14.84 8.16
C THR A 458 -0.90 16.32 7.87
N ARG A 459 -1.19 16.74 6.64
CA ARG A 459 -1.35 18.15 6.26
C ARG A 459 -2.40 18.31 5.17
N ARG A 460 -2.89 19.53 4.98
CA ARG A 460 -3.57 19.94 3.75
C ARG A 460 -2.59 20.71 2.88
N THR A 461 -2.17 20.14 1.75
CA THR A 461 -1.10 20.72 0.91
C THR A 461 -1.45 22.10 0.38
N THR A 462 -2.71 22.36 0.07
CA THR A 462 -3.21 23.70 -0.32
C THR A 462 -3.27 24.70 0.83
N GLY A 463 -3.20 24.22 2.08
CA GLY A 463 -3.13 25.02 3.30
C GLY A 463 -1.71 25.38 3.76
N GLY A 464 -0.67 24.86 3.11
CA GLY A 464 0.74 25.16 3.39
C GLY A 464 1.62 23.93 3.56
N ASP A 465 2.89 24.17 3.91
CA ASP A 465 3.92 23.13 4.02
C ASP A 465 4.01 22.45 5.39
N THR A 466 3.21 22.92 6.35
CA THR A 466 3.28 22.52 7.76
C THR A 466 2.53 21.21 7.99
N TRP A 467 3.25 20.23 8.52
CA TRP A 467 2.73 18.95 8.97
C TRP A 467 2.28 19.01 10.41
N ARG A 468 1.20 18.29 10.73
CA ARG A 468 0.66 18.13 12.07
C ARG A 468 0.79 16.67 12.49
N LEU A 469 1.52 16.43 13.58
CA LEU A 469 1.70 15.12 14.19
C LEU A 469 0.38 14.60 14.73
N PHE A 470 0.19 13.28 14.58
CA PHE A 470 -0.89 12.53 15.19
C PHE A 470 -0.78 12.56 16.72
N PRO A 471 -1.91 12.36 17.44
CA PRO A 471 -1.91 12.34 18.90
C PRO A 471 -0.88 11.35 19.47
N GLY A 472 -0.13 11.81 20.48
CA GLY A 472 0.86 10.99 21.19
C GLY A 472 2.21 10.82 20.49
N ILE A 473 2.32 11.19 19.21
CA ILE A 473 3.59 11.13 18.48
C ILE A 473 4.49 12.29 18.88
N ALA A 474 5.76 11.98 19.12
CA ALA A 474 6.82 12.95 19.36
C ALA A 474 7.95 12.76 18.35
N LEU A 475 8.54 13.88 17.92
CA LEU A 475 9.78 13.90 17.16
C LEU A 475 10.89 14.48 18.04
N ALA A 476 12.00 13.76 18.13
CA ALA A 476 13.18 14.20 18.86
C ALA A 476 14.41 14.08 17.98
N ARG A 477 15.31 15.06 18.05
CA ARG A 477 16.61 14.97 17.40
C ARG A 477 17.59 14.27 18.34
N GLN A 478 18.23 13.22 17.86
CA GLN A 478 19.33 12.54 18.54
C GLN A 478 20.48 12.46 17.54
N ASP A 479 21.61 13.06 17.90
CA ASP A 479 22.75 13.28 17.01
C ASP A 479 22.32 14.02 15.70
N ASP A 480 22.64 13.43 14.55
CA ASP A 480 22.31 13.96 13.21
C ASP A 480 21.01 13.39 12.62
N ALA A 481 20.26 12.60 13.39
CA ALA A 481 19.01 12.00 12.94
C ALA A 481 17.80 12.47 13.75
N TRP A 482 16.65 12.57 13.07
CA TRP A 482 15.36 12.72 13.73
C TRP A 482 14.80 11.35 14.06
N TRP A 483 14.17 11.22 15.22
CA TRP A 483 13.56 10.00 15.71
C TRP A 483 12.09 10.25 16.01
N ALA A 484 11.23 9.33 15.56
CA ALA A 484 9.83 9.27 15.95
C ALA A 484 9.65 8.29 17.10
N SER A 485 8.84 8.66 18.09
CA SER A 485 8.46 7.81 19.21
C SER A 485 7.10 8.22 19.78
N GLY A 486 6.58 7.44 20.73
CA GLY A 486 5.30 7.71 21.37
C GLY A 486 4.11 7.31 20.50
N GLY A 487 2.90 7.47 21.05
CA GLY A 487 1.65 7.05 20.43
C GLY A 487 1.74 5.61 19.91
N HIS A 488 1.36 5.41 18.65
CA HIS A 488 1.36 4.11 17.99
C HIS A 488 2.72 3.62 17.47
N VAL A 489 3.81 4.38 17.65
CA VAL A 489 5.12 3.94 17.20
C VAL A 489 5.59 2.80 18.13
N GLU A 490 5.76 1.61 17.56
CA GLU A 490 6.11 0.37 18.28
C GLU A 490 7.38 0.53 19.12
N GLN A 491 8.42 1.08 18.51
CA GLN A 491 9.71 1.38 19.14
C GLN A 491 10.25 2.67 18.53
N PRO A 492 11.04 3.47 19.26
CA PRO A 492 11.68 4.65 18.69
C PRO A 492 12.38 4.32 17.36
N MET A 493 12.01 5.03 16.30
CA MET A 493 12.48 4.76 14.95
C MET A 493 13.15 6.00 14.36
N PRO A 494 14.35 5.87 13.75
CA PRO A 494 14.96 6.98 13.04
C PRO A 494 14.18 7.28 11.77
N LEU A 495 13.98 8.56 11.49
CA LEU A 495 13.41 9.02 10.24
C LEU A 495 14.47 9.03 9.15
N ALA A 496 14.08 8.58 7.96
CA ALA A 496 14.87 8.79 6.74
C ALA A 496 14.83 10.26 6.27
N ASP A 497 13.92 11.05 6.84
CA ASP A 497 13.63 12.43 6.47
C ASP A 497 14.19 13.44 7.47
N ILE A 498 14.59 14.60 6.95
CA ILE A 498 14.96 15.79 7.70
C ILE A 498 13.71 16.63 7.90
N VAL A 499 13.43 16.94 9.15
CA VAL A 499 12.35 17.83 9.54
C VAL A 499 12.89 19.07 10.25
N GLU A 500 12.14 20.16 10.13
CA GLU A 500 12.29 21.35 10.95
C GLU A 500 11.12 21.37 11.95
N SER A 501 11.38 21.14 13.23
CA SER A 501 10.34 21.27 14.26
C SER A 501 9.94 22.74 14.39
N LEU A 502 8.63 23.00 14.29
CA LEU A 502 8.05 24.32 14.54
C LEU A 502 7.58 24.42 15.99
N ASP A 503 6.98 23.33 16.50
CA ASP A 503 6.62 23.14 17.91
C ASP A 503 6.45 21.65 18.23
N ALA A 504 5.87 21.33 19.39
CA ALA A 504 5.66 19.97 19.88
C ALA A 504 4.79 19.10 18.96
N ARG A 505 3.93 19.69 18.14
CA ARG A 505 2.98 18.97 17.28
C ARG A 505 3.13 19.31 15.80
N ARG A 506 3.95 20.28 15.43
CA ARG A 506 4.09 20.75 14.05
C ARG A 506 5.52 20.77 13.58
N PHE A 507 5.72 20.43 12.31
CA PHE A 507 7.03 20.46 11.66
C PHE A 507 6.91 20.78 10.18
N ARG A 508 8.02 21.15 9.54
CA ARG A 508 8.16 21.17 8.08
C ARG A 508 9.04 20.02 7.61
N LEU A 509 8.65 19.40 6.51
CA LEU A 509 9.45 18.38 5.86
C LEU A 509 10.45 19.06 4.91
N ILE A 510 11.74 18.92 5.18
CA ILE A 510 12.80 19.58 4.39
C ILE A 510 13.27 18.69 3.23
N GLY A 511 13.31 17.37 3.43
CA GLY A 511 13.67 16.37 2.43
C GLY A 511 14.26 15.11 3.06
N ARG A 512 14.71 14.14 2.26
CA ARG A 512 15.31 12.89 2.76
C ARG A 512 16.82 12.97 2.97
N ASN A 513 17.32 12.37 4.05
CA ASN A 513 18.75 12.19 4.31
C ASN A 513 19.46 11.49 3.13
N ALA A 514 18.86 10.44 2.59
CA ALA A 514 19.40 9.69 1.45
C ALA A 514 19.17 10.35 0.07
N ASP A 515 18.23 11.30 -0.03
CA ASP A 515 17.92 12.01 -1.28
C ASP A 515 18.65 13.36 -1.38
N LEU A 516 19.36 13.78 -0.33
CA LEU A 516 20.17 14.98 -0.39
C LEU A 516 21.39 14.71 -1.28
N VAL A 517 21.43 15.43 -2.39
CA VAL A 517 22.57 15.46 -3.30
C VAL A 517 23.42 16.69 -2.97
N ASN A 518 24.72 16.47 -2.78
CA ASN A 518 25.69 17.55 -2.73
C ASN A 518 26.53 17.50 -4.00
N VAL A 519 26.36 18.49 -4.87
CA VAL A 519 27.16 18.64 -6.09
C VAL A 519 27.91 19.96 -5.99
N ALA A 520 29.24 19.89 -6.04
CA ALA A 520 30.15 21.04 -5.96
C ALA A 520 29.84 22.02 -4.80
N GLY A 521 29.53 21.49 -3.61
CA GLY A 521 29.28 22.27 -2.40
C GLY A 521 27.87 22.85 -2.28
N LYS A 522 27.01 22.69 -3.30
CA LYS A 522 25.59 23.05 -3.23
C LYS A 522 24.77 21.82 -2.88
N ARG A 523 23.76 22.00 -2.03
CA ARG A 523 22.86 20.93 -1.58
C ARG A 523 21.47 21.11 -2.18
N SER A 524 20.89 20.02 -2.68
CA SER A 524 19.49 19.94 -3.10
C SER A 524 18.95 18.53 -2.82
N SER A 525 17.64 18.32 -2.91
CA SER A 525 17.03 16.98 -2.78
C SER A 525 16.59 16.44 -4.14
N LEU A 526 16.74 15.13 -4.37
CA LEU A 526 16.24 14.48 -5.59
C LEU A 526 14.73 14.69 -5.76
N ALA A 527 13.97 14.76 -4.67
CA ALA A 527 12.55 15.09 -4.68
C ALA A 527 12.28 16.50 -5.22
N TYR A 528 13.05 17.51 -4.77
CA TYR A 528 12.96 18.88 -5.31
C TYR A 528 13.27 18.91 -6.80
N LEU A 529 14.37 18.28 -7.22
CA LEU A 529 14.78 18.24 -8.62
C LEU A 529 13.73 17.53 -9.50
N THR A 530 13.16 16.44 -9.01
CA THR A 530 12.06 15.71 -9.66
C THR A 530 10.84 16.60 -9.86
N ARG A 531 10.42 17.33 -8.82
CA ARG A 531 9.30 18.29 -8.94
C ARG A 531 9.58 19.36 -10.00
N GLN A 532 10.81 19.87 -10.06
CA GLN A 532 11.19 20.87 -11.07
C GLN A 532 11.18 20.34 -12.50
N LEU A 533 11.44 19.04 -12.69
CA LEU A 533 11.26 18.37 -13.98
C LEU A 533 9.79 18.20 -14.32
N GLN A 534 9.00 17.65 -13.40
CA GLN A 534 7.58 17.35 -13.63
C GLN A 534 6.73 18.59 -13.86
N ALA A 535 7.13 19.75 -13.32
CA ALA A 535 6.40 20.98 -13.56
C ALA A 535 6.77 21.69 -14.89
N ILE A 536 7.55 21.07 -15.78
CA ILE A 536 7.81 21.56 -17.14
C ILE A 536 6.62 21.15 -18.03
N GLU A 537 6.04 22.10 -18.74
CA GLU A 537 4.96 21.82 -19.71
C GLU A 537 5.42 20.81 -20.77
N GLY A 538 4.61 19.78 -21.02
CA GLY A 538 4.95 18.67 -21.92
C GLY A 538 5.70 17.50 -21.26
N VAL A 539 5.97 17.57 -19.94
CA VAL A 539 6.44 16.41 -19.16
C VAL A 539 5.25 15.71 -18.52
N ASP A 540 5.02 14.46 -18.89
CA ASP A 540 3.95 13.62 -18.33
C ASP A 540 4.38 12.95 -17.02
N ASP A 541 5.64 12.48 -16.97
CA ASP A 541 6.22 11.86 -15.78
C ASP A 541 7.74 12.03 -15.78
N GLY A 542 8.37 11.95 -14.61
CA GLY A 542 9.81 12.08 -14.49
C GLY A 542 10.32 11.81 -13.10
N ALA A 543 11.61 11.47 -13.00
CA ALA A 543 12.30 11.28 -11.74
C ALA A 543 13.80 11.56 -11.86
N PHE A 544 14.34 12.30 -10.88
CA PHE A 544 15.78 12.38 -10.63
C PHE A 544 16.21 11.22 -9.73
N PHE A 545 17.39 10.67 -9.98
CA PHE A 545 18.01 9.65 -9.13
C PHE A 545 19.54 9.80 -9.15
N LEU A 546 20.22 9.15 -8.21
CA LEU A 546 21.68 9.05 -8.19
C LEU A 546 22.13 7.68 -8.73
N PRO A 547 22.91 7.64 -9.82
CA PRO A 547 23.54 6.41 -10.29
C PRO A 547 24.47 5.80 -9.24
N GLU A 548 24.51 4.46 -9.16
CA GLU A 548 25.37 3.75 -8.19
C GLU A 548 26.85 3.72 -8.58
N ASP A 549 27.17 3.76 -9.87
CA ASP A 549 28.54 3.60 -10.37
C ASP A 549 29.33 4.92 -10.50
N ASP A 550 28.69 6.09 -10.39
CA ASP A 550 29.36 7.40 -10.55
C ASP A 550 29.87 7.95 -9.20
N SER A 551 30.69 7.12 -8.54
CA SER A 551 31.24 7.36 -7.19
C SER A 551 32.20 8.55 -7.07
N GLN A 552 32.56 9.21 -8.18
CA GLN A 552 33.52 10.32 -8.16
C GLN A 552 32.89 11.72 -8.22
N LEU A 553 31.61 11.88 -8.61
CA LEU A 553 31.03 13.22 -8.81
C LEU A 553 29.63 13.44 -8.20
N GLY A 554 28.94 12.41 -7.71
CA GLY A 554 27.63 12.56 -7.04
C GLY A 554 26.59 13.30 -7.89
N ARG A 555 26.72 13.27 -9.22
CA ARG A 555 25.84 14.00 -10.13
C ARG A 555 24.57 13.20 -10.36
N PRO A 556 23.40 13.84 -10.30
CA PRO A 556 22.16 13.12 -10.52
C PRO A 556 21.93 12.87 -12.01
N ALA A 557 21.21 11.79 -12.30
CA ALA A 557 20.62 11.50 -13.61
C ALA A 557 19.10 11.72 -13.53
N ALA A 558 18.45 11.85 -14.67
CA ALA A 558 16.99 11.96 -14.74
C ALA A 558 16.39 11.02 -15.80
N LEU A 559 15.24 10.46 -15.49
CA LEU A 559 14.36 9.77 -16.44
C LEU A 559 13.13 10.64 -16.66
N ALA A 560 12.67 10.78 -17.91
CA ALA A 560 11.50 11.59 -18.24
C ALA A 560 10.63 10.93 -19.32
N VAL A 561 9.32 11.06 -19.16
CA VAL A 561 8.30 10.77 -20.17
C VAL A 561 7.75 12.12 -20.60
N ALA A 562 8.09 12.53 -21.81
CA ALA A 562 7.75 13.84 -22.34
C ALA A 562 7.51 13.74 -23.85
N PRO A 563 6.35 13.18 -24.26
CA PRO A 563 6.05 13.00 -25.67
C PRO A 563 6.02 14.36 -26.37
N GLY A 564 6.95 14.57 -27.30
CA GLY A 564 7.09 15.82 -28.05
C GLY A 564 8.20 16.76 -27.58
N LEU A 565 8.95 16.43 -26.51
CA LEU A 565 10.12 17.19 -26.09
C LEU A 565 11.41 16.38 -26.26
N SER A 566 12.45 17.04 -26.77
CA SER A 566 13.81 16.50 -26.80
C SER A 566 14.50 16.65 -25.44
N ALA A 567 15.51 15.81 -25.18
CA ALA A 567 16.32 15.91 -23.98
C ALA A 567 17.04 17.28 -23.87
N ALA A 568 17.37 17.91 -25.01
CA ALA A 568 17.97 19.23 -25.07
C ALA A 568 17.00 20.33 -24.62
N GLU A 569 15.75 20.30 -25.09
CA GLU A 569 14.69 21.23 -24.69
C GLU A 569 14.38 21.11 -23.20
N LEU A 570 14.25 19.88 -22.69
CA LEU A 570 14.07 19.64 -21.26
C LEU A 570 15.24 20.14 -20.43
N THR A 571 16.48 19.91 -20.88
CA THR A 571 17.68 20.41 -20.19
C THR A 571 17.71 21.95 -20.18
N ALA A 572 17.29 22.60 -21.27
CA ALA A 572 17.20 24.06 -21.36
C ALA A 572 16.08 24.62 -20.46
N ALA A 573 14.94 23.93 -20.35
CA ALA A 573 13.87 24.27 -19.43
C ALA A 573 14.30 24.09 -17.96
N LEU A 574 14.94 22.97 -17.62
CA LEU A 574 15.49 22.72 -16.29
C LEU A 574 16.53 23.76 -15.89
N ARG A 575 17.41 24.18 -16.80
CA ARG A 575 18.45 25.19 -16.53
C ARG A 575 17.86 26.53 -16.05
N ARG A 576 16.60 26.84 -16.39
CA ARG A 576 15.88 28.04 -15.92
C ARG A 576 15.25 27.88 -14.52
N ARG A 577 15.20 26.65 -13.98
CA ARG A 577 14.46 26.29 -12.76
C ARG A 577 15.33 25.78 -11.62
N ILE A 578 16.46 25.18 -11.95
CA ILE A 578 17.40 24.61 -10.96
C ILE A 578 18.80 25.16 -11.16
N ASP A 579 19.61 25.09 -10.10
CA ASP A 579 21.01 25.44 -10.19
C ASP A 579 21.72 24.55 -11.24
N PRO A 580 22.50 25.12 -12.18
CA PRO A 580 23.15 24.34 -13.24
C PRO A 580 24.01 23.18 -12.76
N VAL A 581 24.47 23.22 -11.50
CA VAL A 581 25.24 22.14 -10.89
C VAL A 581 24.44 20.84 -10.74
N PHE A 582 23.11 20.94 -10.60
CA PHE A 582 22.20 19.80 -10.46
C PHE A 582 21.57 19.37 -11.78
N LEU A 583 21.94 19.96 -12.92
CA LEU A 583 21.43 19.51 -14.22
C LEU A 583 21.78 18.03 -14.43
N PRO A 584 20.79 17.21 -14.84
CA PRO A 584 20.95 15.77 -14.89
C PRO A 584 21.94 15.36 -15.97
N ARG A 585 22.77 14.37 -15.67
CA ARG A 585 23.74 13.81 -16.61
C ARG A 585 23.75 12.29 -16.47
N PRO A 586 23.08 11.54 -17.36
CA PRO A 586 22.23 11.95 -18.48
C PRO A 586 20.79 12.28 -18.07
N LEU A 587 20.04 12.89 -19.01
CA LEU A 587 18.58 12.91 -19.03
C LEU A 587 18.13 11.90 -20.09
N ILE A 588 17.40 10.87 -19.67
CA ILE A 588 16.96 9.75 -20.52
C ILE A 588 15.46 9.88 -20.77
N LEU A 589 15.07 9.93 -22.04
CA LEU A 589 13.67 9.93 -22.46
C LEU A 589 13.15 8.49 -22.57
N LEU A 590 11.96 8.25 -22.03
CA LEU A 590 11.29 6.96 -22.01
C LEU A 590 9.84 7.11 -22.45
N THR A 591 9.22 6.01 -22.86
CA THR A 591 7.78 5.97 -23.18
C THR A 591 6.91 5.82 -21.92
N ALA A 592 7.44 5.18 -20.88
CA ALA A 592 6.79 5.04 -19.57
C ALA A 592 7.83 4.75 -18.48
N LEU A 593 7.53 5.13 -17.23
CA LEU A 593 8.35 4.77 -16.07
C LEU A 593 7.84 3.48 -15.40
N PRO A 594 8.72 2.55 -14.97
CA PRO A 594 8.35 1.28 -14.34
C PRO A 594 7.93 1.48 -12.87
N ARG A 595 6.83 2.20 -12.63
CA ARG A 595 6.26 2.39 -11.30
C ARG A 595 5.58 1.13 -10.81
N ASN A 596 5.68 0.86 -9.51
CA ASN A 596 5.00 -0.26 -8.85
C ASN A 596 3.51 0.04 -8.61
N ALA A 597 2.78 -0.90 -8.01
CA ALA A 597 1.34 -0.77 -7.73
C ALA A 597 0.95 0.39 -6.77
N THR A 598 1.93 1.02 -6.11
CA THR A 598 1.73 2.22 -5.28
C THR A 598 2.10 3.51 -6.03
N GLY A 599 2.44 3.43 -7.31
CA GLY A 599 2.92 4.56 -8.09
C GLY A 599 4.37 4.98 -7.75
N LYS A 600 5.08 4.24 -6.89
CA LYS A 600 6.49 4.50 -6.59
C LYS A 600 7.37 3.94 -7.70
N LEU A 601 8.40 4.69 -8.09
CA LEU A 601 9.44 4.22 -9.01
C LEU A 601 10.56 3.55 -8.20
N PRO A 602 10.76 2.21 -8.31
CA PRO A 602 11.80 1.52 -7.54
C PRO A 602 13.20 1.93 -7.96
N ARG A 603 14.11 2.11 -6.99
CA ARG A 603 15.51 2.50 -7.26
C ARG A 603 16.20 1.52 -8.21
N ASP A 604 16.06 0.22 -7.99
CA ASP A 604 16.70 -0.81 -8.82
C ASP A 604 16.23 -0.75 -10.28
N ALA A 605 14.97 -0.38 -10.51
CA ALA A 605 14.43 -0.19 -11.84
C ALA A 605 15.07 1.04 -12.53
N CYS A 606 15.30 2.14 -11.79
CA CYS A 606 16.06 3.29 -12.31
C CYS A 606 17.50 2.89 -12.66
N GLN A 607 18.19 2.14 -11.80
CA GLN A 607 19.56 1.70 -12.05
C GLN A 607 19.65 0.74 -13.24
N ALA A 608 18.66 -0.13 -13.43
CA ALA A 608 18.59 -1.02 -14.58
C ALA A 608 18.43 -0.23 -15.89
N LEU A 609 17.49 0.72 -15.95
CA LEU A 609 17.29 1.59 -17.11
C LEU A 609 18.52 2.45 -17.42
N TYR A 610 19.18 2.96 -16.37
CA TYR A 610 20.43 3.70 -16.50
C TYR A 610 21.56 2.87 -17.12
N ARG A 611 21.79 1.66 -16.59
CA ARG A 611 22.82 0.74 -17.11
C ARG A 611 22.52 0.31 -18.54
N GLN A 612 21.25 0.07 -18.87
CA GLN A 612 20.83 -0.23 -20.23
C GLN A 612 21.18 0.92 -21.19
N HIS A 613 20.89 2.16 -20.79
CA HIS A 613 21.20 3.35 -21.60
C HIS A 613 22.72 3.55 -21.79
N LEU A 614 23.54 3.24 -20.78
CA LEU A 614 25.00 3.31 -20.90
C LEU A 614 25.59 2.17 -21.74
N GLY A 615 24.92 1.01 -21.79
CA GLY A 615 25.34 -0.16 -22.56
C GLY A 615 24.94 -0.13 -24.04
N GLU A 616 24.01 0.75 -24.44
CA GLU A 616 23.70 0.98 -25.84
C GLU A 616 24.79 1.85 -26.49
N PRO A 617 25.45 1.40 -27.59
CA PRO A 617 26.37 2.26 -28.31
C PRO A 617 25.61 3.47 -28.83
N ARG A 618 26.10 4.68 -28.48
CA ARG A 618 25.56 5.95 -28.99
C ARG A 618 25.49 5.88 -30.52
N ARG A 619 24.28 5.79 -31.07
CA ARG A 619 24.03 5.88 -32.50
C ARG A 619 24.16 7.32 -32.99
#